data_AF-A0A809NB64-F1
#
_entry.id   AF-A0A809NB64-F1
#
_cell.length_a   1.000
_cell.length_b   1.000
_cell.length_c   1.000
_cell.angle_alpha   90.00
_cell.angle_beta   90.00
_cell.angle_gamma   90.00
#
_symmetry.space_group_name_H-M   'P 1'
#
loop_
_entity.id
_entity.type
_entity.pdbx_description
1 polymer ?
#
loop_
_entity_poly.entity_id
_entity_poly.type
_entity_poly.pdbx_seq_one_letter_code
_entity_poly.pdbx_strand_id
1 'polypeptide(L)'
;MALINHEDAKIAPAIATQTTQIAAAIDEASQRYNRGGRLIYAGAGTSGRLGVLDAAELVPTYGIPPERAVGLIAGGMGAMFKSVEGAEDSVELAEHDLRKLNLNANDTVIGIAASGRTPYAIGALTYAQQVKALAISVTCVAASLLANHADIAIAPVVGPEVITGSTRMKAGTAQKMVLNMLSTGVMIRAGKVFGNLMIDVLPTNAKLVDRAQRIIAETTGVGATQAASLLEAAAHKVPVAIVMAKTGLDAAAATQVLAAHDGVISDVLTAWEAAHGKSV
;
A
#
# COMPACT_ATOMS: atom_id res chain seq x y z
N MET A 1 1.72 30.03 13.23
CA MET A 1 2.28 29.31 12.06
C MET A 1 3.64 28.70 12.34
N ALA A 2 4.66 29.47 12.75
CA ALA A 2 5.97 28.92 13.11
C ALA A 2 5.92 27.77 14.15
N LEU A 3 5.06 27.89 15.17
CA LEU A 3 4.85 26.82 16.16
C LEU A 3 4.31 25.52 15.54
N ILE A 4 3.35 25.61 14.62
CA ILE A 4 2.78 24.42 13.96
C ILE A 4 3.86 23.72 13.14
N ASN A 5 4.62 24.48 12.33
CA ASN A 5 5.69 23.91 11.52
C ASN A 5 6.82 23.29 12.37
N HIS A 6 7.16 23.91 13.50
CA HIS A 6 8.13 23.34 14.43
C HIS A 6 7.66 22.00 15.01
N GLU A 7 6.38 21.88 15.34
CA GLU A 7 5.80 20.61 15.76
C GLU A 7 5.78 19.59 14.61
N ASP A 8 5.40 19.97 13.39
CA ASP A 8 5.39 19.08 12.23
C ASP A 8 6.78 18.49 11.91
N ALA A 9 7.86 19.24 12.15
CA ALA A 9 9.22 18.76 11.96
C ALA A 9 9.57 17.52 12.84
N LYS A 10 8.80 17.26 13.90
CA LYS A 10 8.99 16.10 14.80
C LYS A 10 8.41 14.80 14.24
N ILE A 11 7.61 14.86 13.18
CA ILE A 11 6.90 13.70 12.64
C ILE A 11 7.87 12.68 12.00
N ALA A 12 8.75 13.14 11.10
CA ALA A 12 9.65 12.25 10.39
C ALA A 12 10.62 11.50 11.33
N PRO A 13 11.24 12.15 12.34
CA PRO A 13 12.02 11.43 13.36
C PRO A 13 11.22 10.37 14.11
N ALA A 14 9.95 10.65 14.47
CA ALA A 14 9.10 9.67 15.15
C ALA A 14 8.85 8.43 14.27
N ILE A 15 8.59 8.62 12.97
CA ILE A 15 8.43 7.51 12.01
C ILE A 15 9.72 6.74 11.82
N ALA A 16 10.88 7.41 11.79
CA ALA A 16 12.18 6.76 11.62
C ALA A 16 12.44 5.68 12.69
N THR A 17 11.91 5.87 13.91
CA THR A 17 12.00 4.88 14.99
C THR A 17 11.22 3.59 14.73
N GLN A 18 10.33 3.56 13.74
CA GLN A 18 9.42 2.45 13.44
C GLN A 18 9.77 1.73 12.13
N THR A 19 10.91 2.06 11.52
CA THR A 19 11.30 1.52 10.20
C THR A 19 11.39 0.00 10.16
N THR A 20 11.87 -0.65 11.24
CA THR A 20 11.90 -2.11 11.36
C THR A 20 10.49 -2.71 11.34
N GLN A 21 9.56 -2.15 12.09
CA GLN A 21 8.17 -2.64 12.15
C GLN A 21 7.44 -2.39 10.83
N ILE A 22 7.67 -1.24 10.20
CA ILE A 22 7.12 -0.92 8.87
C ILE A 22 7.65 -1.91 7.82
N ALA A 23 8.95 -2.22 7.84
CA ALA A 23 9.53 -3.20 6.91
C ALA A 23 8.94 -4.59 7.12
N ALA A 24 8.85 -5.06 8.37
CA ALA A 24 8.22 -6.35 8.69
C ALA A 24 6.75 -6.42 8.22
N ALA A 25 6.00 -5.32 8.41
CA ALA A 25 4.62 -5.21 7.93
C ALA A 25 4.53 -5.29 6.40
N ILE A 26 5.42 -4.62 5.67
CA ILE A 26 5.49 -4.68 4.21
C ILE A 26 5.78 -6.11 3.75
N ASP A 27 6.76 -6.79 4.35
CA ASP A 27 7.15 -8.14 3.95
C ASP A 27 6.02 -9.16 4.19
N GLU A 28 5.34 -9.10 5.33
CA GLU A 28 4.22 -9.99 5.64
C GLU A 28 2.96 -9.69 4.80
N ALA A 29 2.66 -8.40 4.58
CA ALA A 29 1.50 -7.98 3.80
C ALA A 29 1.69 -8.28 2.31
N SER A 30 2.91 -8.12 1.78
CA SER A 30 3.20 -8.39 0.36
C SER A 30 3.07 -9.87 -0.01
N GLN A 31 3.56 -10.79 0.84
CA GLN A 31 3.34 -12.23 0.64
C GLN A 31 1.86 -12.60 0.53
N ARG A 32 1.04 -12.00 1.40
CA ARG A 32 -0.41 -12.18 1.45
C ARG A 32 -1.10 -11.59 0.23
N TYR A 33 -0.68 -10.38 -0.15
CA TYR A 33 -1.16 -9.71 -1.36
C TYR A 33 -0.86 -10.53 -2.63
N ASN A 34 0.34 -11.11 -2.76
CA ASN A 34 0.69 -11.95 -3.91
C ASN A 34 -0.16 -13.23 -4.00
N ARG A 35 -0.67 -13.75 -2.86
CA ARG A 35 -1.64 -14.86 -2.80
C ARG A 35 -3.09 -14.47 -3.12
N GLY A 36 -3.32 -13.24 -3.61
CA GLY A 36 -4.64 -12.72 -3.95
C GLY A 36 -5.35 -11.99 -2.81
N GLY A 37 -4.68 -11.77 -1.68
CA GLY A 37 -5.20 -10.99 -0.56
C GLY A 37 -5.35 -9.50 -0.85
N ARG A 38 -6.07 -8.82 0.03
CA ARG A 38 -6.35 -7.38 -0.03
C ARG A 38 -5.66 -6.62 1.09
N LEU A 39 -5.43 -5.33 0.88
CA LEU A 39 -5.11 -4.37 1.93
C LEU A 39 -6.42 -3.73 2.41
N ILE A 40 -6.77 -3.90 3.68
CA ILE A 40 -8.02 -3.39 4.26
C ILE A 40 -7.68 -2.44 5.40
N TYR A 41 -8.00 -1.17 5.26
CA TYR A 41 -7.78 -0.15 6.29
C TYR A 41 -9.04 0.00 7.12
N ALA A 42 -8.93 0.06 8.45
CA ALA A 42 -10.08 0.21 9.33
C ALA A 42 -9.81 1.26 10.41
N GLY A 43 -10.64 2.30 10.46
CA GLY A 43 -10.54 3.34 11.47
C GLY A 43 -11.77 4.23 11.53
N ALA A 44 -11.75 5.18 12.46
CA ALA A 44 -12.79 6.19 12.59
C ALA A 44 -12.25 7.60 12.31
N GLY A 45 -13.15 8.55 12.05
CA GLY A 45 -12.80 9.97 11.90
C GLY A 45 -11.66 10.19 10.91
N THR A 46 -10.65 10.99 11.29
CA THR A 46 -9.48 11.27 10.43
C THR A 46 -8.71 10.00 10.07
N SER A 47 -8.53 9.06 11.00
CA SER A 47 -7.80 7.82 10.75
C SER A 47 -8.48 6.96 9.68
N GLY A 48 -9.81 6.80 9.76
CA GLY A 48 -10.58 6.10 8.72
C GLY A 48 -10.52 6.81 7.37
N ARG A 49 -10.62 8.14 7.34
CA ARG A 49 -10.50 8.93 6.10
C ARG A 49 -9.14 8.79 5.44
N LEU A 50 -8.06 8.73 6.21
CA LEU A 50 -6.71 8.51 5.68
C LEU A 50 -6.54 7.11 5.11
N GLY A 51 -7.16 6.09 5.72
CA GLY A 51 -7.22 4.73 5.15
C GLY A 51 -7.97 4.70 3.82
N VAL A 52 -9.12 5.37 3.72
CA VAL A 52 -9.87 5.52 2.45
C VAL A 52 -9.04 6.26 1.40
N LEU A 53 -8.34 7.34 1.78
CA LEU A 53 -7.49 8.10 0.89
C LEU A 53 -6.37 7.23 0.29
N ASP A 54 -5.60 6.55 1.13
CA ASP A 54 -4.48 5.71 0.68
C ASP A 54 -4.98 4.59 -0.26
N ALA A 55 -6.04 3.87 0.13
CA ALA A 55 -6.65 2.83 -0.69
C ALA A 55 -7.08 3.32 -2.09
N ALA A 56 -7.74 4.50 -2.14
CA ALA A 56 -8.22 5.07 -3.39
C ALA A 56 -7.09 5.50 -4.32
N GLU A 57 -5.94 5.94 -3.78
CA GLU A 57 -4.78 6.35 -4.57
C GLU A 57 -4.06 5.17 -5.22
N LEU A 58 -4.17 3.94 -4.69
CA LEU A 58 -3.47 2.78 -5.25
C LEU A 58 -3.98 2.37 -6.64
N VAL A 59 -5.28 2.56 -6.91
CA VAL A 59 -5.91 2.22 -8.19
C VAL A 59 -5.28 3.01 -9.36
N PRO A 60 -5.30 4.35 -9.38
CA PRO A 60 -4.67 5.11 -10.46
C PRO A 60 -3.14 5.07 -10.45
N THR A 61 -2.52 4.79 -9.30
CA THR A 61 -1.06 4.79 -9.13
C THR A 61 -0.43 3.50 -9.64
N TYR A 62 -1.00 2.35 -9.27
CA TYR A 62 -0.45 1.02 -9.53
C TYR A 62 -1.33 0.14 -10.42
N GLY A 63 -2.41 0.68 -10.98
CA GLY A 63 -3.29 -0.05 -11.90
C GLY A 63 -4.04 -1.22 -11.25
N ILE A 64 -4.15 -1.26 -9.91
CA ILE A 64 -4.79 -2.35 -9.20
C ILE A 64 -6.33 -2.24 -9.25
N PRO A 65 -7.06 -3.37 -9.26
CA PRO A 65 -8.51 -3.34 -9.07
C PRO A 65 -8.89 -2.72 -7.71
N PRO A 66 -9.99 -1.95 -7.62
CA PRO A 66 -10.40 -1.27 -6.39
C PRO A 66 -10.67 -2.22 -5.22
N GLU A 67 -11.07 -3.47 -5.49
CA GLU A 67 -11.28 -4.49 -4.46
C GLU A 67 -10.00 -4.97 -3.79
N ARG A 68 -8.82 -4.68 -4.36
CA ARG A 68 -7.51 -5.06 -3.80
C ARG A 68 -7.06 -4.15 -2.66
N ALA A 69 -7.66 -2.96 -2.53
CA ALA A 69 -7.38 -2.01 -1.46
C ALA A 69 -8.67 -1.32 -0.99
N VAL A 70 -9.07 -1.58 0.25
CA VAL A 70 -10.39 -1.16 0.77
C VAL A 70 -10.24 -0.32 2.02
N GLY A 71 -10.78 0.90 2.00
CA GLY A 71 -10.89 1.74 3.19
C GLY A 71 -12.24 1.58 3.88
N LEU A 72 -12.24 1.08 5.11
CA LEU A 72 -13.38 1.05 6.02
C LEU A 72 -13.30 2.23 7.00
N ILE A 73 -14.37 3.00 7.05
CA ILE A 73 -14.56 4.12 7.98
C ILE A 73 -15.78 3.84 8.86
N ALA A 74 -15.61 3.93 10.17
CA ALA A 74 -16.69 3.81 11.13
C ALA A 74 -17.83 4.79 10.78
N GLY A 75 -19.05 4.29 10.64
CA GLY A 75 -20.21 5.07 10.17
C GLY A 75 -20.45 5.03 8.66
N GLY A 76 -19.64 4.28 7.90
CA GLY A 76 -19.81 4.03 6.47
C GLY A 76 -19.46 5.23 5.58
N MET A 77 -19.76 5.14 4.27
CA MET A 77 -19.33 6.14 3.28
C MET A 77 -19.72 7.59 3.62
N GLY A 78 -20.87 7.81 4.27
CA GLY A 78 -21.28 9.14 4.71
C GLY A 78 -20.30 9.79 5.70
N ALA A 79 -19.60 8.98 6.49
CA ALA A 79 -18.59 9.42 7.45
C ALA A 79 -17.40 10.12 6.80
N MET A 80 -17.18 9.89 5.50
CA MET A 80 -16.15 10.58 4.71
C MET A 80 -16.36 12.09 4.72
N PHE A 81 -17.61 12.55 4.61
CA PHE A 81 -17.96 13.97 4.46
C PHE A 81 -18.53 14.59 5.73
N LYS A 82 -19.14 13.80 6.62
CA LYS A 82 -19.75 14.28 7.86
C LYS A 82 -19.40 13.34 9.00
N SER A 83 -18.98 13.85 10.15
CA SER A 83 -18.74 12.98 11.31
C SER A 83 -20.03 12.27 11.75
N VAL A 84 -19.90 10.99 12.10
CA VAL A 84 -20.99 10.17 12.65
C VAL A 84 -20.67 9.89 14.11
N GLU A 85 -21.47 10.45 15.01
CA GLU A 85 -21.26 10.30 16.45
C GLU A 85 -21.52 8.85 16.90
N GLY A 86 -20.69 8.34 17.83
CA GLY A 86 -20.81 7.00 18.41
C GLY A 86 -20.39 5.83 17.51
N ALA A 87 -20.16 6.04 16.21
CA ALA A 87 -19.74 4.96 15.31
C ALA A 87 -18.36 4.38 15.67
N GLU A 88 -17.47 5.21 16.23
CA GLU A 88 -16.13 4.79 16.62
C GLU A 88 -16.10 3.87 17.85
N ASP A 89 -17.19 3.86 18.63
CA ASP A 89 -17.32 3.11 19.88
C ASP A 89 -17.87 1.69 19.68
N SER A 90 -18.23 1.30 18.45
CA SER A 90 -18.77 -0.04 18.17
C SER A 90 -17.69 -1.01 17.67
N VAL A 91 -17.44 -2.05 18.47
CA VAL A 91 -16.58 -3.20 18.11
C VAL A 91 -17.28 -4.08 17.07
N GLU A 92 -18.58 -4.31 17.25
CA GLU A 92 -19.42 -5.19 16.43
C GLU A 92 -19.58 -4.67 15.01
N LEU A 93 -19.63 -3.34 14.83
CA LEU A 93 -19.73 -2.71 13.52
C LEU A 93 -18.53 -3.08 12.64
N ALA A 94 -17.32 -3.09 13.20
CA ALA A 94 -16.11 -3.44 12.46
C ALA A 94 -16.11 -4.89 12.01
N GLU A 95 -16.50 -5.81 12.89
CA GLU A 95 -16.66 -7.23 12.54
C GLU A 95 -17.69 -7.41 11.42
N HIS A 96 -18.85 -6.76 11.54
CA HIS A 96 -19.90 -6.82 10.53
C HIS A 96 -19.43 -6.29 9.16
N ASP A 97 -18.70 -5.16 9.13
CA ASP A 97 -18.16 -4.60 7.90
C ASP A 97 -17.12 -5.54 7.26
N LEU A 98 -16.25 -6.16 8.05
CA LEU A 98 -15.27 -7.14 7.57
C LEU A 98 -15.93 -8.45 7.10
N ARG A 99 -17.01 -8.90 7.75
CA ARG A 99 -17.81 -10.04 7.29
C ARG A 99 -18.46 -9.77 5.94
N LYS A 100 -18.98 -8.56 5.71
CA LYS A 100 -19.51 -8.15 4.40
C LYS A 100 -18.46 -8.19 3.29
N LEU A 101 -17.20 -7.92 3.63
CA LEU A 101 -16.09 -8.06 2.71
C LEU A 101 -15.63 -9.51 2.50
N ASN A 102 -16.22 -10.51 3.19
CA ASN A 102 -15.73 -11.89 3.23
C ASN A 102 -14.23 -11.95 3.56
N LEU A 103 -13.82 -11.27 4.64
CA LEU A 103 -12.43 -11.28 5.13
C LEU A 103 -11.91 -12.71 5.27
N ASN A 104 -10.71 -12.96 4.79
CA ASN A 104 -10.06 -14.28 4.85
C ASN A 104 -8.58 -14.18 5.24
N ALA A 105 -7.93 -15.33 5.45
CA ALA A 105 -6.55 -15.40 5.95
C ALA A 105 -5.46 -14.82 5.02
N ASN A 106 -5.77 -14.62 3.73
CA ASN A 106 -4.85 -13.95 2.80
C ASN A 106 -4.95 -12.42 2.93
N ASP A 107 -5.98 -11.87 3.56
CA ASP A 107 -6.11 -10.42 3.69
C ASP A 107 -5.19 -9.86 4.78
N THR A 108 -4.91 -8.56 4.67
CA THR A 108 -4.24 -7.76 5.69
C THR A 108 -5.18 -6.65 6.17
N VAL A 109 -5.42 -6.57 7.47
CA VAL A 109 -6.21 -5.52 8.11
C VAL A 109 -5.29 -4.56 8.85
N ILE A 110 -5.36 -3.28 8.50
CA ILE A 110 -4.59 -2.19 9.09
C ILE A 110 -5.55 -1.36 9.95
N GLY A 111 -5.49 -1.56 11.27
CA GLY A 111 -6.28 -0.83 12.27
C GLY A 111 -5.61 0.50 12.61
N ILE A 112 -6.31 1.61 12.40
CA ILE A 112 -5.74 2.95 12.50
C ILE A 112 -6.47 3.74 13.59
N ALA A 113 -5.75 4.10 14.66
CA ALA A 113 -6.29 4.95 15.72
C ALA A 113 -5.17 5.75 16.38
N ALA A 114 -5.21 7.09 16.29
CA ALA A 114 -4.18 7.93 16.90
C ALA A 114 -4.07 7.71 18.42
N SER A 115 -5.23 7.56 19.07
CA SER A 115 -5.37 7.27 20.50
C SER A 115 -4.96 5.85 20.89
N GLY A 116 -4.86 4.94 19.91
CA GLY A 116 -4.57 3.52 20.12
C GLY A 116 -5.62 2.76 20.96
N ARG A 117 -6.83 3.29 21.11
CA ARG A 117 -7.89 2.67 21.93
C ARG A 117 -9.29 2.73 21.33
N THR A 118 -9.42 3.13 20.06
CA THR A 118 -10.72 3.26 19.39
C THR A 118 -11.38 1.88 19.21
N PRO A 119 -12.58 1.64 19.79
CA PRO A 119 -13.23 0.32 19.75
C PRO A 119 -13.45 -0.25 18.35
N TYR A 120 -13.84 0.56 17.36
CA TYR A 120 -14.00 0.09 15.98
C TYR A 120 -12.70 -0.49 15.41
N ALA A 121 -11.56 0.18 15.60
CA ALA A 121 -10.27 -0.34 15.14
C ALA A 121 -9.86 -1.62 15.89
N ILE A 122 -10.16 -1.70 17.19
CA ILE A 122 -9.90 -2.89 18.01
C ILE A 122 -10.74 -4.07 17.52
N GLY A 123 -12.03 -3.86 17.25
CA GLY A 123 -12.92 -4.89 16.70
C GLY A 123 -12.45 -5.40 15.34
N ALA A 124 -11.97 -4.49 14.49
CA ALA A 124 -11.42 -4.86 13.18
C ALA A 124 -10.21 -5.80 13.32
N LEU A 125 -9.25 -5.46 14.17
CA LEU A 125 -8.05 -6.28 14.36
C LEU A 125 -8.34 -7.59 15.11
N THR A 126 -9.23 -7.55 16.10
CA THR A 126 -9.67 -8.76 16.82
C THR A 126 -10.29 -9.77 15.86
N TYR A 127 -11.20 -9.32 14.99
CA TYR A 127 -11.82 -10.20 14.00
C TYR A 127 -10.81 -10.68 12.95
N ALA A 128 -9.87 -9.83 12.53
CA ALA A 128 -8.78 -10.21 11.62
C ALA A 128 -7.96 -11.39 12.18
N GLN A 129 -7.58 -11.33 13.46
CA GLN A 129 -6.86 -12.42 14.12
C GLN A 129 -7.68 -13.71 14.19
N GLN A 130 -8.99 -13.61 14.48
CA GLN A 130 -9.88 -14.78 14.52
C GLN A 130 -9.94 -15.51 13.17
N VAL A 131 -9.94 -14.77 12.05
CA VAL A 131 -9.92 -15.35 10.70
C VAL A 131 -8.50 -15.58 10.15
N LYS A 132 -7.47 -15.33 10.97
CA LYS A 132 -6.04 -15.47 10.63
C LYS A 132 -5.57 -14.55 9.48
N ALA A 133 -6.28 -13.45 9.26
CA ALA A 133 -5.78 -12.34 8.44
C ALA A 133 -4.64 -11.64 9.20
N LEU A 134 -3.70 -11.04 8.49
CA LEU A 134 -2.63 -10.26 9.13
C LEU A 134 -3.22 -9.00 9.78
N ALA A 135 -2.99 -8.81 11.08
CA ALA A 135 -3.44 -7.64 11.82
C ALA A 135 -2.27 -6.67 12.08
N ILE A 136 -2.35 -5.47 11.52
CA ILE A 136 -1.35 -4.40 11.73
C ILE A 136 -2.02 -3.24 12.47
N SER A 137 -1.42 -2.73 13.54
CA SER A 137 -1.89 -1.50 14.19
C SER A 137 -1.03 -0.30 13.85
N VAL A 138 -1.66 0.84 13.57
CA VAL A 138 -1.01 2.14 13.37
C VAL A 138 -1.56 3.15 14.38
N THR A 139 -0.71 3.55 15.32
CA THR A 139 -1.07 4.44 16.44
C THR A 139 -0.05 5.56 16.64
N CYS A 140 -0.33 6.51 17.54
CA CYS A 140 0.64 7.56 17.90
C CYS A 140 0.95 7.58 19.40
N VAL A 141 0.67 6.47 20.09
CA VAL A 141 0.95 6.26 21.51
C VAL A 141 1.62 4.90 21.70
N ALA A 142 2.63 4.85 22.55
CA ALA A 142 3.31 3.59 22.88
C ALA A 142 2.40 2.66 23.69
N ALA A 143 2.62 1.34 23.58
CA ALA A 143 1.92 0.30 24.36
C ALA A 143 0.39 0.47 24.39
N SER A 144 -0.20 0.74 23.23
CA SER A 144 -1.63 0.99 23.11
C SER A 144 -2.49 -0.27 23.26
N LEU A 145 -3.76 -0.10 23.61
CA LEU A 145 -4.70 -1.24 23.62
C LEU A 145 -4.80 -1.89 22.24
N LEU A 146 -4.87 -1.09 21.17
CA LEU A 146 -4.94 -1.58 19.80
C LEU A 146 -3.73 -2.44 19.41
N ALA A 147 -2.53 -2.12 19.93
CA ALA A 147 -1.32 -2.90 19.67
C ALA A 147 -1.40 -4.33 20.21
N ASN A 148 -2.18 -4.57 21.27
CA ASN A 148 -2.38 -5.92 21.83
C ASN A 148 -3.24 -6.83 20.93
N HIS A 149 -3.94 -6.26 19.95
CA HIS A 149 -4.77 -6.97 18.98
C HIS A 149 -4.09 -7.08 17.60
N ALA A 150 -2.82 -6.71 17.48
CA ALA A 150 -2.08 -6.73 16.23
C ALA A 150 -0.93 -7.75 16.28
N ASP A 151 -0.63 -8.36 15.13
CA ASP A 151 0.58 -9.15 14.93
C ASP A 151 1.81 -8.23 14.83
N ILE A 152 1.63 -7.04 14.21
CA ILE A 152 2.66 -6.03 14.05
C ILE A 152 2.12 -4.67 14.51
N ALA A 153 2.80 -4.04 15.46
CA ALA A 153 2.45 -2.72 15.98
C ALA A 153 3.42 -1.64 15.48
N ILE A 154 2.86 -0.60 14.85
CA ILE A 154 3.59 0.58 14.39
C ILE A 154 3.09 1.78 15.19
N ALA A 155 3.98 2.36 16.01
CA ALA A 155 3.61 3.41 16.96
C ALA A 155 4.57 4.61 16.91
N PRO A 156 4.55 5.43 15.83
CA PRO A 156 5.31 6.68 15.79
C PRO A 156 4.77 7.67 16.84
N VAL A 157 5.45 7.80 17.97
CA VAL A 157 5.06 8.71 19.07
C VAL A 157 5.47 10.13 18.72
N VAL A 158 4.50 10.92 18.21
CA VAL A 158 4.72 12.32 17.77
C VAL A 158 4.62 13.36 18.90
N GLY A 159 4.32 12.92 20.12
CA GLY A 159 4.12 13.79 21.29
C GLY A 159 2.80 14.58 21.28
N PRO A 160 2.61 15.52 22.22
CA PRO A 160 1.39 16.32 22.33
C PRO A 160 1.13 17.17 21.09
N GLU A 161 -0.13 17.36 20.73
CA GLU A 161 -0.53 18.22 19.61
C GLU A 161 -0.47 19.71 20.00
N VAL A 162 -0.27 20.59 19.01
CA VAL A 162 -0.30 22.06 19.22
C VAL A 162 -1.63 22.51 19.82
N ILE A 163 -2.73 21.90 19.36
CA ILE A 163 -4.05 22.02 19.96
C ILE A 163 -4.32 20.71 20.68
N THR A 164 -4.42 20.76 22.01
CA THR A 164 -4.62 19.58 22.85
C THR A 164 -5.74 18.69 22.32
N GLY A 165 -5.40 17.43 22.03
CA GLY A 165 -6.35 16.43 21.54
C GLY A 165 -6.67 16.48 20.05
N SER A 166 -6.22 17.49 19.29
CA SER A 166 -6.46 17.61 17.85
C SER A 166 -5.54 16.69 17.04
N THR A 167 -5.69 15.38 17.20
CA THR A 167 -4.86 14.33 16.57
C THR A 167 -4.95 14.28 15.04
N ARG A 168 -5.87 15.04 14.42
CA ARG A 168 -5.87 15.27 12.97
C ARG A 168 -4.61 16.00 12.46
N MET A 169 -3.78 16.53 13.36
CA MET A 169 -2.55 17.27 13.06
C MET A 169 -1.36 16.31 12.93
N LYS A 170 -0.41 16.29 13.88
CA LYS A 170 0.81 15.48 13.74
C LYS A 170 0.50 14.00 13.64
N ALA A 171 -0.40 13.49 14.47
CA ALA A 171 -0.75 12.08 14.46
C ALA A 171 -1.39 11.66 13.13
N GLY A 172 -2.30 12.47 12.57
CA GLY A 172 -2.87 12.26 11.24
C GLY A 172 -1.81 12.29 10.13
N THR A 173 -0.88 13.24 10.17
CA THR A 173 0.23 13.30 9.19
C THR A 173 1.16 12.09 9.32
N ALA A 174 1.46 11.65 10.55
CA ALA A 174 2.26 10.46 10.79
C ALA A 174 1.58 9.20 10.24
N GLN A 175 0.28 9.06 10.49
CA GLN A 175 -0.54 7.99 9.92
C GLN A 175 -0.47 8.00 8.39
N LYS A 176 -0.70 9.16 7.75
CA LYS A 176 -0.60 9.27 6.28
C LYS A 176 0.75 8.74 5.76
N MET A 177 1.84 9.21 6.35
CA MET A 177 3.20 8.82 5.94
C MET A 177 3.44 7.32 6.12
N VAL A 178 3.02 6.74 7.25
CA VAL A 178 3.12 5.29 7.49
C VAL A 178 2.27 4.50 6.50
N LEU A 179 1.02 4.90 6.26
CA LEU A 179 0.14 4.21 5.30
C LEU A 179 0.73 4.24 3.88
N ASN A 180 1.25 5.39 3.44
CA ASN A 180 1.92 5.51 2.15
C ASN A 180 3.17 4.62 2.08
N MET A 181 3.95 4.49 3.15
CA MET A 181 5.09 3.58 3.21
C MET A 181 4.66 2.12 3.10
N LEU A 182 3.64 1.71 3.85
CA LEU A 182 3.10 0.35 3.82
C LEU A 182 2.58 -0.01 2.43
N SER A 183 1.69 0.82 1.88
CA SER A 183 1.05 0.55 0.60
C SER A 183 2.04 0.60 -0.56
N THR A 184 2.92 1.61 -0.61
CA THR A 184 3.97 1.70 -1.63
C THR A 184 4.96 0.54 -1.51
N GLY A 185 5.39 0.19 -0.29
CA GLY A 185 6.27 -0.95 -0.06
C GLY A 185 5.66 -2.27 -0.54
N VAL A 186 4.38 -2.51 -0.23
CA VAL A 186 3.66 -3.69 -0.71
C VAL A 186 3.57 -3.69 -2.24
N MET A 187 3.29 -2.55 -2.88
CA MET A 187 3.18 -2.46 -4.33
C MET A 187 4.54 -2.64 -5.05
N ILE A 188 5.63 -2.19 -4.44
CA ILE A 188 7.00 -2.47 -4.91
C ILE A 188 7.25 -3.98 -4.87
N ARG A 189 6.95 -4.64 -3.74
CA ARG A 189 7.10 -6.09 -3.56
C ARG A 189 6.16 -6.90 -4.46
N ALA A 190 5.03 -6.33 -4.88
CA ALA A 190 4.08 -6.92 -5.82
C ALA A 190 4.39 -6.60 -7.30
N GLY A 191 5.61 -6.15 -7.62
CA GLY A 191 6.06 -5.95 -9.00
C GLY A 191 5.45 -4.76 -9.73
N LYS A 192 4.84 -3.80 -9.03
CA LYS A 192 4.19 -2.63 -9.65
C LYS A 192 5.17 -1.50 -10.00
N VAL A 193 6.41 -1.62 -9.56
CA VAL A 193 7.47 -0.61 -9.69
C VAL A 193 8.75 -1.28 -10.20
N PHE A 194 9.47 -0.62 -11.11
CA PHE A 194 10.83 -1.01 -11.50
C PHE A 194 11.75 0.22 -11.49
N GLY A 195 12.90 0.10 -10.83
CA GLY A 195 13.68 1.27 -10.43
C GLY A 195 12.86 2.21 -9.55
N ASN A 196 12.62 3.43 -10.02
CA ASN A 196 11.74 4.41 -9.39
C ASN A 196 10.49 4.73 -10.24
N LEU A 197 10.19 3.91 -11.25
CA LEU A 197 9.10 4.13 -12.19
C LEU A 197 7.94 3.17 -11.91
N MET A 198 6.73 3.74 -11.84
CA MET A 198 5.48 2.97 -11.82
C MET A 198 5.25 2.39 -13.21
N ILE A 199 5.36 1.07 -13.32
CA ILE A 199 5.37 0.36 -14.60
C ILE A 199 4.00 -0.21 -14.97
N ASP A 200 3.08 -0.33 -14.03
CA ASP A 200 1.74 -0.90 -14.27
C ASP A 200 0.71 0.19 -14.65
N VAL A 201 1.11 1.06 -15.59
CA VAL A 201 0.24 2.09 -16.16
C VAL A 201 -0.69 1.43 -17.17
N LEU A 202 -2.00 1.66 -17.05
CA LEU A 202 -3.00 1.21 -18.03
C LEU A 202 -3.08 2.20 -19.21
N PRO A 203 -2.56 1.89 -20.41
CA PRO A 203 -2.49 2.83 -21.52
C PRO A 203 -3.82 2.94 -22.27
N THR A 204 -4.85 3.50 -21.63
CA THR A 204 -6.22 3.59 -22.16
C THR A 204 -6.47 4.80 -23.06
N ASN A 205 -5.50 5.70 -23.19
CA ASN A 205 -5.56 6.88 -24.04
C ASN A 205 -4.17 7.28 -24.54
N ALA A 206 -4.11 8.18 -25.53
CA ALA A 206 -2.86 8.59 -26.18
C ALA A 206 -1.79 9.11 -25.20
N LYS A 207 -2.18 9.87 -24.16
CA LYS A 207 -1.25 10.35 -23.11
C LYS A 207 -0.65 9.19 -22.32
N LEU A 208 -1.44 8.16 -22.00
CA LEU A 208 -0.97 7.01 -21.24
C LEU A 208 -0.14 6.05 -22.10
N VAL A 209 -0.39 5.97 -23.40
CA VAL A 209 0.46 5.26 -24.37
C VAL A 209 1.84 5.93 -24.47
N ASP A 210 1.89 7.26 -24.65
CA ASP A 210 3.15 8.02 -24.67
C ASP A 210 3.96 7.80 -23.38
N ARG A 211 3.28 7.88 -22.22
CA ARG A 211 3.89 7.59 -20.92
C ARG A 211 4.47 6.17 -20.85
N ALA A 212 3.74 5.17 -21.31
CA ALA A 212 4.19 3.77 -21.33
C ALA A 212 5.46 3.60 -22.19
N GLN A 213 5.48 4.19 -23.39
CA GLN A 213 6.65 4.15 -24.28
C GLN A 213 7.87 4.82 -23.65
N ARG A 214 7.69 5.98 -23.00
CA ARG A 214 8.75 6.66 -22.27
C ARG A 214 9.31 5.84 -21.11
N ILE A 215 8.46 5.15 -20.36
CA ILE A 215 8.90 4.27 -19.27
C ILE A 215 9.77 3.14 -19.83
N ILE A 216 9.36 2.51 -20.94
CA ILE A 216 10.15 1.45 -21.58
C ILE A 216 11.50 2.01 -22.04
N ALA A 217 11.52 3.14 -22.73
CA ALA A 217 12.76 3.77 -23.19
C ALA A 217 13.72 4.10 -22.02
N GLU A 218 13.21 4.74 -20.97
CA GLU A 218 14.01 5.13 -19.79
C GLU A 218 14.60 3.91 -19.05
N THR A 219 13.81 2.84 -18.91
CA THR A 219 14.23 1.65 -18.15
C THR A 219 15.14 0.71 -18.93
N THR A 220 15.10 0.76 -20.26
CA THR A 220 15.80 -0.20 -21.13
C THR A 220 16.91 0.43 -21.97
N GLY A 221 16.89 1.76 -22.13
CA GLY A 221 17.82 2.50 -22.99
C GLY A 221 17.49 2.43 -24.49
N VAL A 222 16.37 1.82 -24.88
CA VAL A 222 15.95 1.72 -26.29
C VAL A 222 15.37 3.04 -26.81
N GLY A 223 15.47 3.26 -28.12
CA GLY A 223 14.87 4.43 -28.77
C GLY A 223 13.34 4.38 -28.82
N ALA A 224 12.69 5.53 -29.04
CA ALA A 224 11.23 5.68 -29.03
C ALA A 224 10.51 4.71 -30.00
N THR A 225 11.02 4.53 -31.22
CA THR A 225 10.45 3.60 -32.20
C THR A 225 10.46 2.16 -31.69
N GLN A 226 11.58 1.72 -31.10
CA GLN A 226 11.70 0.38 -30.53
C GLN A 226 10.81 0.21 -29.30
N ALA A 227 10.72 1.21 -28.43
CA ALA A 227 9.82 1.20 -27.28
C ALA A 227 8.34 1.06 -27.72
N ALA A 228 7.93 1.74 -28.80
CA ALA A 228 6.60 1.60 -29.37
C ALA A 228 6.34 0.19 -29.91
N SER A 229 7.27 -0.38 -30.71
CA SER A 229 7.16 -1.75 -31.21
C SER A 229 7.11 -2.78 -30.09
N LEU A 230 7.92 -2.62 -29.04
CA LEU A 230 7.92 -3.51 -27.87
C LEU A 230 6.60 -3.43 -27.10
N LEU A 231 6.06 -2.21 -26.93
CA LEU A 231 4.77 -2.03 -26.25
C LEU A 231 3.63 -2.72 -27.01
N GLU A 232 3.60 -2.61 -28.34
CA GLU A 232 2.63 -3.30 -29.20
C GLU A 232 2.79 -4.83 -29.12
N ALA A 233 4.03 -5.33 -29.26
CA ALA A 233 4.32 -6.75 -29.16
C ALA A 233 3.97 -7.36 -27.79
N ALA A 234 4.08 -6.55 -26.73
CA ALA A 234 3.70 -6.91 -25.37
C ALA A 234 2.20 -6.76 -25.08
N ALA A 235 1.35 -6.54 -26.09
CA ALA A 235 -0.08 -6.28 -25.93
C ALA A 235 -0.37 -5.16 -24.91
N HIS A 236 0.42 -4.09 -25.00
CA HIS A 236 0.36 -2.91 -24.15
C HIS A 236 0.74 -3.13 -22.66
N LYS A 237 1.39 -4.25 -22.34
CA LYS A 237 1.91 -4.53 -20.98
C LYS A 237 3.35 -4.06 -20.85
N VAL A 238 3.53 -2.91 -20.21
CA VAL A 238 4.87 -2.30 -19.99
C VAL A 238 5.86 -3.26 -19.30
N PRO A 239 5.51 -4.01 -18.23
CA PRO A 239 6.48 -4.92 -17.60
C PRO A 239 7.00 -6.00 -18.56
N VAL A 240 6.12 -6.54 -19.40
CA VAL A 240 6.47 -7.54 -20.42
C VAL A 240 7.41 -6.93 -21.46
N ALA A 241 7.10 -5.72 -21.95
CA ALA A 241 7.94 -5.01 -22.90
C ALA A 241 9.36 -4.73 -22.35
N ILE A 242 9.48 -4.38 -21.06
CA ILE A 242 10.78 -4.18 -20.41
C ILE A 242 11.57 -5.49 -20.37
N VAL A 243 10.94 -6.60 -19.98
CA VAL A 243 11.62 -7.90 -19.94
C VAL A 243 12.05 -8.33 -21.35
N MET A 244 11.18 -8.19 -22.35
CA MET A 244 11.54 -8.46 -23.76
C MET A 244 12.76 -7.65 -24.20
N ALA A 245 12.79 -6.34 -23.90
CA ALA A 245 13.89 -5.47 -24.28
C ALA A 245 15.22 -5.86 -23.62
N LYS A 246 15.17 -6.21 -22.32
CA LYS A 246 16.36 -6.55 -21.53
C LYS A 246 16.90 -7.95 -21.82
N THR A 247 16.03 -8.91 -22.09
CA THR A 247 16.41 -10.34 -22.18
C THR A 247 16.41 -10.89 -23.60
N GLY A 248 15.78 -10.18 -24.54
CA GLY A 248 15.56 -10.66 -25.92
C GLY A 248 14.49 -11.75 -26.03
N LEU A 249 13.79 -12.07 -24.95
CA LEU A 249 12.66 -13.01 -24.97
C LEU A 249 11.49 -12.47 -25.79
N ASP A 250 10.69 -13.38 -26.37
CA ASP A 250 9.41 -13.02 -26.94
C ASP A 250 8.36 -12.70 -25.86
N ALA A 251 7.22 -12.16 -26.27
CA ALA A 251 6.17 -11.73 -25.35
C ALA A 251 5.59 -12.87 -24.51
N ALA A 252 5.52 -14.09 -25.05
CA ALA A 252 4.96 -15.24 -24.35
C ALA A 252 5.92 -15.71 -23.24
N ALA A 253 7.20 -15.89 -23.58
CA ALA A 253 8.24 -16.25 -22.63
C ALA A 253 8.43 -15.16 -21.56
N ALA A 254 8.48 -13.89 -21.95
CA ALA A 254 8.57 -12.77 -21.00
C ALA A 254 7.37 -12.73 -20.02
N THR A 255 6.16 -12.98 -20.51
CA THR A 255 4.96 -13.08 -19.66
C THR A 255 5.07 -14.24 -18.68
N GLN A 256 5.51 -15.40 -19.13
CA GLN A 256 5.64 -16.59 -18.30
C GLN A 256 6.70 -16.40 -17.19
N VAL A 257 7.87 -15.85 -17.54
CA VAL A 257 8.94 -15.61 -16.58
C VAL A 257 8.54 -14.53 -15.58
N LEU A 258 7.87 -13.45 -16.00
CA LEU A 258 7.31 -12.47 -15.06
C LEU A 258 6.34 -13.10 -14.07
N ALA A 259 5.43 -13.94 -14.53
CA ALA A 259 4.46 -14.61 -13.66
C ALA A 259 5.15 -15.56 -12.65
N ALA A 260 6.25 -16.20 -13.03
CA ALA A 260 7.04 -17.06 -12.14
C ALA A 260 7.78 -16.28 -11.03
N HIS A 261 7.91 -14.96 -11.19
CA HIS A 261 8.59 -14.05 -10.26
C HIS A 261 7.64 -12.98 -9.69
N ASP A 262 6.35 -13.30 -9.53
CA ASP A 262 5.33 -12.40 -8.97
C ASP A 262 5.23 -11.02 -9.66
N GLY A 263 5.64 -10.93 -10.93
CA GLY A 263 5.69 -9.69 -11.70
C GLY A 263 6.88 -8.77 -11.37
N VAL A 264 7.81 -9.19 -10.51
CA VAL A 264 8.99 -8.40 -10.11
C VAL A 264 10.08 -8.47 -11.18
N ILE A 265 10.21 -7.41 -11.97
CA ILE A 265 11.19 -7.34 -13.07
C ILE A 265 12.62 -7.57 -12.57
N SER A 266 13.01 -6.99 -11.43
CA SER A 266 14.37 -7.12 -10.90
C SER A 266 14.76 -8.57 -10.61
N ASP A 267 13.81 -9.39 -10.15
CA ASP A 267 14.05 -10.81 -9.85
C ASP A 267 14.20 -11.61 -11.14
N VAL A 268 13.38 -11.29 -12.16
CA VAL A 268 13.52 -11.85 -13.52
C VAL A 268 14.90 -11.56 -14.09
N LEU A 269 15.35 -10.31 -14.02
CA LEU A 269 16.66 -9.92 -14.57
C LEU A 269 17.80 -10.59 -13.80
N THR A 270 17.76 -10.60 -12.47
CA THR A 270 18.77 -11.28 -11.64
C THR A 270 18.88 -12.77 -11.98
N ALA A 271 17.74 -13.47 -12.13
CA ALA A 271 17.72 -14.88 -12.51
C ALA A 271 18.24 -15.10 -13.95
N TRP A 272 17.89 -14.20 -14.87
CA TRP A 272 18.35 -14.26 -16.26
C TRP A 272 19.86 -14.03 -16.37
N GLU A 273 20.41 -13.03 -15.67
CA GLU A 273 21.85 -12.72 -15.65
C GLU A 273 22.66 -13.91 -15.11
N ALA A 274 22.18 -14.53 -14.02
CA ALA A 274 22.81 -15.71 -13.44
C ALA A 274 22.85 -16.90 -14.42
N ALA A 275 21.84 -17.06 -15.27
CA ALA A 275 21.77 -18.14 -16.25
C ALA A 275 22.62 -17.88 -17.52
N HIS A 276 22.89 -16.61 -17.87
CA HIS A 276 23.53 -16.25 -19.15
C HIS A 276 24.92 -15.59 -18.99
N GLY A 277 25.34 -15.25 -17.77
CA GLY A 277 26.65 -14.64 -17.50
C GLY A 277 26.83 -13.25 -18.11
N LYS A 278 25.74 -12.54 -18.38
CA LYS A 278 25.71 -11.20 -18.98
C LYS A 278 24.84 -10.28 -18.15
N SER A 279 25.28 -9.03 -17.94
CA SER A 279 24.46 -8.02 -17.27
C SER A 279 23.57 -7.28 -18.27
N VAL A 280 22.33 -6.96 -17.87
CA VAL A 280 21.28 -6.37 -18.72
C VAL A 280 20.50 -5.25 -18.04
#